data_AF-A0A369H0W6-F1
#
_entry.id   AF-A0A369H0W6-F1
#
_cell.length_a   1.000
_cell.length_b   1.000
_cell.length_c   1.000
_cell.angle_alpha   90.00
_cell.angle_beta   90.00
_cell.angle_gamma   90.00
#
_symmetry.space_group_name_H-M   'P 1'
#
loop_
_entity.id
_entity.type
_entity.pdbx_description
1 polymer ?
#
loop_
_entity_poly.entity_id
_entity_poly.type
_entity_poly.pdbx_seq_one_letter_code
_entity_poly.pdbx_strand_id
1 'polypeptide(L)' 'MASGFGMHGGPGRCFPFWQDVLACYVVNTSPEDDSGKKKCALPLEDYYECLHHKKEQCKQF' A
#
# COMPACT_ATOMS: atom_id res chain seq x y z
N MET A 1 -1.62 4.82 -12.61
CA MET A 1 -2.72 3.84 -12.63
C MET A 1 -3.40 3.90 -11.28
N ALA A 2 -4.71 4.15 -11.26
CA ALA A 2 -5.51 4.21 -10.05
C ALA A 2 -5.65 2.81 -9.44
N SER A 3 -5.46 2.71 -8.12
CA SER A 3 -5.98 1.67 -7.23
C SER A 3 -5.97 0.24 -7.77
N GLY A 4 -4.86 -0.48 -7.61
CA GLY A 4 -4.87 -1.93 -7.33
C GLY A 4 -5.58 -2.88 -8.31
N PHE A 5 -6.14 -2.43 -9.44
CA PHE A 5 -6.83 -3.24 -10.44
C PHE A 5 -6.18 -3.01 -11.80
N GLY A 6 -5.74 -4.09 -12.44
CA GLY A 6 -5.14 -4.03 -13.78
C GLY A 6 -6.19 -3.70 -14.85
N MET A 7 -5.75 -3.37 -16.07
CA MET A 7 -6.64 -3.10 -17.22
C MET A 7 -7.63 -4.25 -17.54
N HIS A 8 -7.37 -5.45 -17.00
CA HIS A 8 -8.24 -6.63 -17.12
C HIS A 8 -9.24 -6.81 -15.97
N GLY A 9 -9.38 -5.84 -15.04
CA GLY A 9 -10.30 -5.94 -13.90
C GLY A 9 -9.87 -6.95 -12.82
N GLY A 10 -8.72 -7.60 -13.00
CA GLY A 10 -8.10 -8.46 -11.99
C GLY A 10 -7.27 -7.66 -10.99
N PRO A 11 -6.97 -8.25 -9.82
CA PRO A 11 -6.08 -7.65 -8.84
C PRO A 11 -4.73 -7.33 -9.52
N GLY A 12 -4.32 -6.08 -9.40
CA GLY A 12 -3.03 -5.61 -9.88
C GLY A 12 -1.89 -6.22 -9.06
N ARG A 13 -0.66 -6.17 -9.58
CA ARG A 13 0.52 -6.78 -8.94
C ARG A 13 0.76 -6.33 -7.49
N CYS A 14 0.36 -5.12 -7.14
CA CYS A 14 0.51 -4.55 -5.79
C CYS A 14 -0.76 -4.62 -4.92
N PHE A 15 -1.77 -5.38 -5.35
CA PHE A 15 -3.00 -5.59 -4.59
C PHE A 15 -2.79 -6.23 -3.20
N PRO A 16 -1.94 -7.25 -3.01
CA PRO A 16 -1.70 -7.81 -1.67
C PRO A 16 -1.13 -6.77 -0.69
N PHE A 17 -0.21 -5.91 -1.12
CA PHE A 17 0.33 -4.83 -0.27
C PHE A 17 -0.74 -3.79 0.08
N TRP A 18 -1.65 -3.50 -0.84
CA TRP A 18 -2.80 -2.63 -0.57
C TRP A 18 -3.75 -3.25 0.47
N GLN A 19 -3.93 -4.58 0.50
CA GLN A 19 -4.72 -5.24 1.54
C GLN A 19 -4.09 -5.07 2.93
N ASP A 20 -2.75 -5.14 3.04
CA ASP A 20 -2.05 -4.89 4.30
C ASP A 20 -2.22 -3.45 4.80
N VAL A 21 -2.18 -2.47 3.90
CA VAL A 21 -2.48 -1.05 4.23
C VAL A 21 -3.91 -0.91 4.75
N LEU A 22 -4.88 -1.52 4.06
CA LEU A 22 -6.28 -1.49 4.46
C LEU A 22 -6.50 -2.18 5.80
N ALA A 23 -5.89 -3.34 6.03
CA ALA A 23 -5.97 -4.06 7.31
C ALA A 23 -5.45 -3.19 8.45
N CYS A 24 -4.33 -2.50 8.24
CA CYS A 24 -3.78 -1.59 9.24
C CYS A 24 -4.70 -0.39 9.50
N TYR A 25 -5.29 0.20 8.45
CA TYR A 25 -6.25 1.30 8.59
C TYR A 25 -7.51 0.87 9.34
N VAL A 26 -8.09 -0.30 9.04
CA VAL A 26 -9.30 -0.79 9.73
C VAL A 26 -9.05 -0.98 11.23
N VAL A 27 -7.86 -1.42 11.63
CA VAL A 27 -7.53 -1.66 13.04
C VAL A 27 -7.13 -0.38 13.79
N ASN A 28 -6.48 0.58 13.11
CA ASN A 28 -5.90 1.75 13.77
C ASN A 28 -6.68 3.05 13.56
N THR A 29 -7.67 3.08 12.66
CA THR A 29 -8.47 4.29 12.40
C THR A 29 -9.91 4.08 12.84
N SER A 30 -10.48 5.13 13.39
CA SER A 30 -11.90 5.21 13.71
C SER A 30 -12.50 6.38 12.93
N PRO A 31 -13.81 6.38 12.63
CA PRO A 31 -14.44 7.46 11.87
C PRO A 31 -14.24 8.87 12.48
N GLU A 32 -13.90 8.93 13.77
CA GLU A 32 -13.66 10.15 14.54
C GLU A 32 -12.17 10.47 14.75
N ASP A 33 -11.27 9.49 14.57
CA ASP A 33 -9.81 9.69 14.73
C ASP A 33 -9.02 9.01 13.60
N ASP A 34 -8.45 9.87 12.77
CA ASP A 34 -7.62 9.55 11.61
C ASP A 34 -6.12 9.47 12.00
N SER A 35 -5.77 9.79 13.26
CA SER A 35 -4.39 9.89 13.73
C SER A 35 -3.64 8.56 13.69
N GLY A 36 -4.36 7.43 13.80
CA GLY A 36 -3.78 6.10 13.71
C GLY A 36 -3.30 5.69 12.32
N LYS A 37 -3.66 6.42 11.24
CA LYS A 37 -3.11 6.19 9.89
C LYS A 37 -1.59 6.28 9.86
N LYS A 38 -1.01 7.12 10.72
CA LYS A 38 0.44 7.32 10.84
C LYS A 38 1.18 6.06 11.28
N LYS A 39 0.52 5.17 12.04
CA LYS A 39 1.10 3.88 12.46
C LYS A 39 1.21 2.89 11.29
N CYS A 40 0.43 3.11 10.24
CA CYS A 40 0.39 2.28 9.04
C CYS A 40 1.34 2.79 7.94
N ALA A 41 2.34 3.60 8.30
CA ALA A 41 3.37 4.04 7.36
C ALA A 41 4.16 2.86 6.77
N LEU A 42 4.44 1.81 7.57
CA LEU A 42 5.19 0.64 7.08
C LEU A 42 4.56 -0.07 5.88
N PRO A 43 3.29 -0.56 5.95
CA PRO A 43 2.66 -1.19 4.78
C PRO A 43 2.41 -0.19 3.65
N LEU A 44 2.25 1.11 3.97
CA LEU A 44 2.08 2.16 2.97
C LEU A 44 3.35 2.35 2.13
N GLU A 45 4.52 2.39 2.77
CA GLU A 45 5.83 2.47 2.10
C GLU A 45 6.07 1.25 1.20
N ASP A 46 5.61 0.07 1.61
CA ASP A 46 5.73 -1.18 0.85
C ASP A 46 4.83 -1.18 -0.41
N TYR A 47 3.60 -0.68 -0.27
CA TYR A 47 2.70 -0.43 -1.41
C TYR A 47 3.29 0.59 -2.40
N TYR A 48 3.86 1.69 -1.90
CA TYR A 48 4.53 2.69 -2.75
C TYR A 48 5.79 2.14 -3.40
N GLU A 49 6.56 1.29 -2.72
CA GLU A 49 7.70 0.59 -3.31
C GLU A 49 7.25 -0.30 -4.46
N CYS A 50 6.22 -1.12 -4.29
CA CYS A 50 5.71 -1.98 -5.35
C CYS A 50 5.19 -1.17 -6.56
N LEU A 51 4.58 0.00 -6.32
CA LEU A 51 4.11 0.88 -7.40
C LEU A 51 5.24 1.55 -8.18
N HIS A 52 6.28 1.99 -7.48
CA HIS A 52 7.33 2.85 -8.04
C HIS A 52 8.68 2.13 -8.25
N HIS A 53 8.82 0.87 -7.83
CA HIS A 53 10.03 0.02 -7.86
C HIS A 53 11.31 0.74 -7.41
N LYS A 54 11.21 1.66 -6.44
CA LYS A 54 12.33 2.56 -6.10
C LYS A 54 13.49 1.86 -5.38
N LYS A 55 13.20 0.89 -4.50
CA LYS A 55 14.23 0.15 -3.75
C LYS A 55 14.91 -0.92 -4.59
N GLU A 56 14.19 -1.54 -5.54
CA GLU A 56 14.78 -2.54 -6.45
C GLU A 56 15.78 -1.93 -7.43
N GLN A 57 15.55 -0.68 -7.88
CA GLN A 57 16.53 0.06 -8.69
C GLN A 57 17.79 0.46 -7.90
N CYS A 58 17.67 0.63 -6.58
CA CYS A 58 18.81 0.96 -5.71
C CYS A 58 19.61 -0.28 -5.29
N LYS A 59 19.01 -1.49 -5.35
CA LYS A 59 19.64 -2.77 -4.98
C LYS A 59 20.43 -3.42 -6.11
N GLN A 60 20.44 -2.83 -7.30
CA GLN A 60 21.18 -3.31 -8.49
C GLN A 60 22.60 -2.70 -8.60
N PHE A 61 23.18 -2.25 -7.49
CA PHE A 61 24.60 -1.90 -7.38
C PHE A 61 25.30 -2.76 -6.34
#